data_AF-A0A2N1PL48-F1
#
_entry.id   AF-A0A2N1PL48-F1
#
_cell.length_a   1.000
_cell.length_b   1.000
_cell.length_c   1.000
_cell.angle_alpha   90.00
_cell.angle_beta   90.00
_cell.angle_gamma   90.00
#
_symmetry.space_group_name_H-M   'P 1'
#
loop_
_entity.id
_entity.type
_entity.pdbx_description
1 polymer ?
#
loop_
_entity_poly.entity_id
_entity_poly.type
_entity_poly.pdbx_seq_one_letter_code
_entity_poly.pdbx_strand_id
1 'polypeptide(L)'
;MRTLVLIVFPAFVQILISLIIFLPPVLCSELPASNESIQAVKDMNASSNYVFLVSASDSGNDQVTAGERNRPLLKAIGTEDEFLASLGKSSVNMAGEWKKLNSLLSCGMGHHTINIGRMARNYAVASNSPGAPDGVQNRPLYIHLKWGGNMPKRGFYLVIEKTAGTSNEVIMLPEEPYIEMPPKAGLFEGIFAHEHGHLIDSLFEKQNETQGWVPERLPHTTPAITDFQTAFTEGWGNHFEAVTDDLSDSSAMEQRFGTLSLKGRAYFMQLMDLATISQSFKRGSWMRQGLFAFRRVNAELNALPAGNCIDQHMFARAWTEPSFNLSMLKNGQQMLSCEGLCATLFYRLATDKAIQENYLDPEFYWPFLNEQKKISEKEVRERVSPLENGYLKLIHARALTFRKIIETSVRQPDEHPVHTAAFIETACSEFPSDRKNLILHFLETTMLSTCRPDALDIYSSWEAKAREIMSDPGSANDGIRAAFSAISSDLERLSKDSSTICKFLGQPLWLENDMFKFESKMGFSLERLSINLNAAEEYELMTIPGISFETAARITNFIRKNGPLKKLDDLQILHLSDALYNQLDQMVKLHAKLKK
;
A
#
# COMPACT_ATOMS: atom_id res chain seq x y z
N MET A 1 38.94 13.56 31.06
CA MET A 1 37.62 13.49 30.39
C MET A 1 37.16 12.05 30.38
N ARG A 2 35.92 11.78 30.84
CA ARG A 2 35.19 10.50 30.74
C ARG A 2 33.72 10.86 30.44
N THR A 3 32.93 9.86 30.07
CA THR A 3 31.46 9.94 29.87
C THR A 3 31.01 10.63 28.58
N LEU A 4 30.73 9.86 27.52
CA LEU A 4 29.42 9.82 26.84
C LEU A 4 29.36 8.71 25.74
N VAL A 5 29.32 7.43 26.14
CA VAL A 5 28.98 6.31 25.22
C VAL A 5 28.15 5.27 25.97
N LEU A 6 26.83 5.27 25.73
CA LEU A 6 25.78 4.30 26.07
C LEU A 6 24.48 5.05 26.40
N ILE A 7 23.37 4.75 25.69
CA ILE A 7 21.97 4.71 26.15
C ILE A 7 21.01 4.50 24.95
N VAL A 8 19.98 3.65 25.14
CA VAL A 8 18.92 3.21 24.19
C VAL A 8 19.38 2.61 22.84
N PHE A 9 19.51 1.27 22.78
CA PHE A 9 19.10 0.47 21.61
C PHE A 9 18.79 -1.01 21.98
N PRO A 10 17.58 -1.33 22.52
CA PRO A 10 17.07 -2.70 22.44
C PRO A 10 15.66 -2.83 21.81
N ALA A 11 14.82 -1.79 21.90
CA ALA A 11 13.37 -1.90 21.69
C ALA A 11 12.91 -1.99 20.20
N PHE A 12 13.82 -1.85 19.24
CA PHE A 12 13.47 -1.81 17.80
C PHE A 12 13.61 -3.16 17.08
N VAL A 13 14.35 -4.12 17.64
CA VAL A 13 14.68 -5.38 16.94
C VAL A 13 13.48 -6.34 16.86
N GLN A 14 12.50 -6.19 17.74
CA GLN A 14 11.46 -7.19 17.99
C GLN A 14 10.21 -7.05 17.07
N ILE A 15 10.26 -6.15 16.08
CA ILE A 15 9.13 -5.81 15.18
C ILE A 15 9.17 -6.64 13.86
N LEU A 16 10.22 -7.42 13.62
CA LEU A 16 10.60 -7.87 12.27
C LEU A 16 10.14 -9.27 11.81
N ILE A 17 9.54 -10.11 12.66
CA ILE A 17 9.61 -11.59 12.50
C ILE A 17 8.28 -12.28 12.09
N SER A 18 7.17 -11.56 11.91
CA SER A 18 5.82 -12.16 11.84
C SER A 18 5.20 -12.29 10.43
N LEU A 19 5.80 -13.08 9.52
CA LEU A 19 5.28 -13.35 8.16
C LEU A 19 5.44 -14.83 7.74
N ILE A 20 4.49 -15.70 8.10
CA ILE A 20 4.43 -17.13 7.70
C ILE A 20 2.97 -17.59 7.52
N ILE A 21 2.66 -18.37 6.47
CA ILE A 21 1.35 -18.99 6.18
C ILE A 21 1.56 -20.45 5.70
N PHE A 22 0.70 -21.39 6.11
CA PHE A 22 0.63 -22.77 5.59
C PHE A 22 -0.81 -23.36 5.64
N LEU A 23 -1.05 -24.50 5.00
CA LEU A 23 -2.38 -25.03 4.58
C LEU A 23 -2.86 -26.30 5.35
N PRO A 24 -4.18 -26.65 5.29
CA PRO A 24 -4.85 -27.64 6.16
C PRO A 24 -5.17 -28.97 5.43
N PRO A 25 -5.88 -29.99 6.01
CA PRO A 25 -7.30 -29.99 6.44
C PRO A 25 -7.47 -30.58 7.89
N VAL A 26 -8.59 -31.06 8.47
CA VAL A 26 -9.92 -31.56 8.01
C VAL A 26 -11.04 -31.35 9.05
N LEU A 27 -12.17 -30.78 8.62
CA LEU A 27 -13.59 -30.89 9.08
C LEU A 27 -13.92 -31.40 10.51
N CYS A 28 -14.62 -30.54 11.27
CA CYS A 28 -15.81 -30.93 12.05
C CYS A 28 -16.77 -29.72 12.25
N SER A 29 -18.04 -29.94 12.61
CA SER A 29 -19.15 -28.99 12.39
C SER A 29 -19.32 -27.83 13.40
N GLU A 30 -19.79 -26.68 12.89
CA GLU A 30 -19.96 -25.40 13.60
C GLU A 30 -21.37 -25.17 14.22
N LEU A 31 -21.52 -24.08 14.98
CA LEU A 31 -22.81 -23.44 15.31
C LEU A 31 -22.69 -21.90 15.14
N PRO A 32 -23.66 -21.21 14.50
CA PRO A 32 -23.59 -19.77 14.25
C PRO A 32 -23.97 -18.91 15.47
N ALA A 33 -23.47 -17.67 15.49
CA ALA A 33 -23.78 -16.67 16.52
C ALA A 33 -25.24 -16.20 16.49
N SER A 34 -25.80 -15.83 17.66
CA SER A 34 -27.17 -15.32 17.74
C SER A 34 -27.26 -13.81 17.52
N ASN A 35 -28.44 -13.32 17.10
CA ASN A 35 -28.71 -11.88 16.99
C ASN A 35 -28.65 -11.15 18.34
N GLU A 36 -28.97 -11.83 19.45
CA GLU A 36 -28.88 -11.28 20.80
C GLU A 36 -27.42 -11.10 21.23
N SER A 37 -26.57 -12.08 20.92
CA SER A 37 -25.12 -12.04 21.11
C SER A 37 -24.49 -10.86 20.36
N ILE A 38 -24.94 -10.57 19.13
CA ILE A 38 -24.51 -9.41 18.34
C ILE A 38 -25.03 -8.09 18.95
N GLN A 39 -26.24 -8.07 19.52
CA GLN A 39 -26.77 -6.89 20.18
C GLN A 39 -26.00 -6.56 21.47
N ALA A 40 -25.60 -7.57 22.25
CA ALA A 40 -24.76 -7.38 23.43
C ALA A 40 -23.41 -6.70 23.12
N VAL A 41 -22.79 -6.99 21.96
CA VAL A 41 -21.56 -6.29 21.52
C VAL A 41 -21.83 -4.81 21.19
N LYS A 42 -22.99 -4.50 20.61
CA LYS A 42 -23.40 -3.09 20.37
C LYS A 42 -23.68 -2.38 21.69
N ASP A 43 -24.36 -3.04 22.62
CA ASP A 43 -24.77 -2.45 23.90
C ASP A 43 -23.56 -2.23 24.84
N MET A 44 -22.54 -3.10 24.77
CA MET A 44 -21.26 -2.93 25.47
C MET A 44 -20.49 -1.65 25.08
N ASN A 45 -20.83 -1.01 23.95
CA ASN A 45 -20.25 0.26 23.52
C ASN A 45 -21.26 1.04 22.65
N ALA A 46 -22.42 1.37 23.24
CA ALA A 46 -23.66 1.82 22.58
C ALA A 46 -23.61 3.20 21.85
N SER A 47 -22.44 3.66 21.41
CA SER A 47 -22.26 4.88 20.62
C SER A 47 -21.06 4.88 19.68
N SER A 48 -20.15 3.90 19.74
CA SER A 48 -18.86 3.97 19.03
C SER A 48 -18.85 3.21 17.70
N ASN A 49 -18.24 3.82 16.68
CA ASN A 49 -17.98 3.18 15.39
C ASN A 49 -16.86 2.10 15.45
N TYR A 50 -16.24 1.92 16.63
CA TYR A 50 -15.10 1.02 16.87
C TYR A 50 -15.16 0.43 18.30
N VAL A 51 -14.46 -0.69 18.52
CA VAL A 51 -14.30 -1.35 19.81
C VAL A 51 -12.83 -1.74 19.98
N PHE A 52 -12.21 -1.37 21.10
CA PHE A 52 -10.88 -1.86 21.47
C PHE A 52 -10.97 -3.28 22.05
N LEU A 53 -10.09 -4.15 21.57
CA LEU A 53 -9.95 -5.55 21.99
C LEU A 53 -8.56 -5.78 22.59
N VAL A 54 -8.47 -6.73 23.53
CA VAL A 54 -7.22 -7.23 24.11
C VAL A 54 -7.26 -8.76 24.15
N SER A 55 -6.11 -9.42 24.26
CA SER A 55 -6.08 -10.87 24.47
C SER A 55 -6.72 -11.23 25.81
N ALA A 56 -7.67 -12.17 25.83
CA ALA A 56 -8.27 -12.64 27.07
C ALA A 56 -7.28 -13.54 27.82
N SER A 57 -6.82 -13.09 28.98
CA SER A 57 -5.75 -13.76 29.73
C SER A 57 -6.29 -14.87 30.62
N ASP A 58 -6.02 -16.14 30.27
CA ASP A 58 -6.04 -17.21 31.28
C ASP A 58 -5.04 -18.34 30.97
N SER A 59 -4.20 -18.68 31.94
CA SER A 59 -3.33 -19.87 31.99
C SER A 59 -2.30 -20.14 30.87
N GLY A 60 -2.04 -19.21 29.95
CA GLY A 60 -0.91 -19.29 29.01
C GLY A 60 -1.10 -20.25 27.83
N ASN A 61 -2.35 -20.46 27.43
CA ASN A 61 -2.71 -21.16 26.20
C ASN A 61 -3.66 -20.23 25.41
N ASP A 62 -3.11 -19.13 24.87
CA ASP A 62 -3.82 -17.97 24.29
C ASP A 62 -4.59 -18.28 22.98
N GLN A 63 -4.87 -19.55 22.71
CA GLN A 63 -5.44 -20.11 21.49
C GLN A 63 -6.48 -21.17 21.88
N VAL A 64 -7.73 -20.99 21.44
CA VAL A 64 -8.76 -22.03 21.60
C VAL A 64 -8.47 -23.14 20.59
N THR A 65 -7.81 -24.22 21.02
CA THR A 65 -7.50 -25.39 20.19
C THR A 65 -8.76 -26.22 19.90
N ALA A 66 -9.57 -25.74 18.97
CA ALA A 66 -10.76 -26.40 18.46
C ALA A 66 -10.83 -26.29 16.92
N GLY A 67 -10.75 -27.43 16.22
CA GLY A 67 -10.98 -27.51 14.77
C GLY A 67 -9.88 -26.88 13.93
N GLU A 68 -10.02 -25.61 13.58
CA GLU A 68 -9.24 -24.93 12.53
C GLU A 68 -8.88 -23.48 12.88
N ARG A 69 -7.64 -23.11 12.52
CA ARG A 69 -6.96 -21.81 12.72
C ARG A 69 -6.72 -21.42 14.20
N ASN A 70 -5.50 -20.94 14.48
CA ASN A 70 -5.15 -20.28 15.74
C ASN A 70 -5.75 -18.86 15.81
N ARG A 71 -7.09 -18.76 15.81
CA ARG A 71 -7.83 -17.51 16.03
C ARG A 71 -7.65 -17.08 17.50
N PRO A 72 -7.30 -15.81 17.78
CA PRO A 72 -7.09 -15.36 19.16
C PRO A 72 -8.40 -15.30 19.93
N LEU A 73 -8.32 -15.55 21.25
CA LEU A 73 -9.40 -15.26 22.18
C LEU A 73 -9.26 -13.81 22.65
N LEU A 74 -10.21 -12.96 22.27
CA LEU A 74 -10.19 -11.52 22.50
C LEU A 74 -11.32 -11.10 23.43
N LYS A 75 -11.05 -10.16 24.34
CA LYS A 75 -12.03 -9.47 25.19
C LYS A 75 -12.15 -8.01 24.75
N ALA A 76 -13.36 -7.45 24.75
CA ALA A 76 -13.58 -6.01 24.58
C ALA A 76 -13.25 -5.22 25.87
N ILE A 77 -12.72 -4.01 25.71
CA ILE A 77 -12.41 -3.08 26.82
C ILE A 77 -13.00 -1.69 26.56
N GLY A 78 -13.45 -1.03 27.63
CA GLY A 78 -14.05 0.31 27.58
C GLY A 78 -13.41 1.35 28.50
N THR A 79 -12.48 0.94 29.37
CA THR A 79 -11.90 1.80 30.42
C THR A 79 -10.37 1.84 30.42
N GLU A 80 -9.80 2.90 31.00
CA GLU A 80 -8.35 3.02 31.17
C GLU A 80 -7.81 1.96 32.16
N ASP A 81 -8.58 1.55 33.16
CA ASP A 81 -8.18 0.52 34.12
C ASP A 81 -8.07 -0.87 33.45
N GLU A 82 -9.03 -1.25 32.60
CA GLU A 82 -8.94 -2.49 31.80
C GLU A 82 -7.76 -2.47 30.83
N PHE A 83 -7.53 -1.32 30.16
CA PHE A 83 -6.39 -1.11 29.29
C PHE A 83 -5.07 -1.28 30.05
N LEU A 84 -4.90 -0.61 31.20
CA LEU A 84 -3.69 -0.73 32.02
C LEU A 84 -3.51 -2.14 32.59
N ALA A 85 -4.60 -2.83 32.97
CA ALA A 85 -4.56 -4.22 33.41
C ALA A 85 -4.06 -5.18 32.32
N SER A 86 -4.57 -5.04 31.09
CA SER A 86 -4.17 -5.89 29.95
C SER A 86 -2.69 -5.77 29.56
N LEU A 87 -2.04 -4.64 29.90
CA LEU A 87 -0.61 -4.40 29.66
C LEU A 87 0.29 -4.92 30.82
N GLY A 88 -0.31 -5.39 31.92
CA GLY A 88 0.37 -6.01 33.05
C GLY A 88 1.50 -5.15 33.62
N LYS A 89 2.70 -5.74 33.79
CA LYS A 89 3.88 -5.07 34.38
C LYS A 89 4.48 -3.97 33.49
N SER A 90 4.03 -3.82 32.25
CA SER A 90 4.51 -2.78 31.31
C SER A 90 3.78 -1.43 31.45
N SER A 91 2.77 -1.36 32.34
CA SER A 91 1.87 -0.21 32.53
C SER A 91 2.52 1.10 33.02
N VAL A 92 3.73 1.05 33.60
CA VAL A 92 4.37 2.19 34.32
C VAL A 92 4.51 3.47 33.48
N ASN A 93 4.60 3.36 32.15
CA ASN A 93 4.70 4.50 31.22
C ASN A 93 3.48 4.66 30.29
N MET A 94 2.34 4.03 30.60
CA MET A 94 1.16 3.95 29.73
C MET A 94 -0.03 4.79 30.19
N ALA A 95 0.05 5.43 31.37
CA ALA A 95 -0.99 6.32 31.87
C ALA A 95 -1.26 7.49 30.90
N GLY A 96 -2.52 7.73 30.59
CA GLY A 96 -2.99 8.71 29.61
C GLY A 96 -2.83 8.30 28.15
N GLU A 97 -2.22 7.15 27.81
CA GLU A 97 -2.22 6.64 26.43
C GLU A 97 -3.64 6.25 25.98
N TRP A 98 -4.46 5.67 26.87
CA TRP A 98 -5.87 5.37 26.61
C TRP A 98 -6.65 6.62 26.14
N LYS A 99 -6.51 7.72 26.87
CA LYS A 99 -7.14 9.00 26.52
C LYS A 99 -6.64 9.54 25.17
N LYS A 100 -5.35 9.38 24.86
CA LYS A 100 -4.79 9.78 23.55
C LYS A 100 -5.35 8.92 22.42
N LEU A 101 -5.36 7.59 22.57
CA LEU A 101 -5.91 6.65 21.57
C LEU A 101 -7.37 6.99 21.22
N ASN A 102 -8.22 7.19 22.22
CA ASN A 102 -9.61 7.60 22.01
C ASN A 102 -9.71 9.00 21.35
N SER A 103 -8.84 9.94 21.72
CA SER A 103 -8.78 11.27 21.10
C SER A 103 -8.42 11.19 19.61
N LEU A 104 -7.41 10.40 19.25
CA LEU A 104 -6.97 10.19 17.85
C LEU A 104 -8.08 9.63 16.96
N LEU A 105 -8.94 8.77 17.50
CA LEU A 105 -10.07 8.19 16.77
C LEU A 105 -11.32 9.10 16.75
N SER A 106 -11.29 10.23 17.45
CA SER A 106 -12.41 11.17 17.56
C SER A 106 -12.33 12.40 16.66
N CYS A 107 -11.14 12.73 16.14
CA CYS A 107 -10.91 13.84 15.21
C CYS A 107 -10.02 13.41 14.02
N GLY A 108 -9.71 14.36 13.13
CA GLY A 108 -8.78 14.19 12.02
C GLY A 108 -9.07 12.99 11.13
N MET A 109 -8.00 12.37 10.60
CA MET A 109 -8.13 11.16 9.78
C MET A 109 -8.50 9.90 10.57
N GLY A 110 -8.28 9.84 11.88
CA GLY A 110 -8.78 8.71 12.68
C GLY A 110 -10.31 8.63 12.62
N HIS A 111 -10.99 9.76 12.81
CA HIS A 111 -12.45 9.88 12.66
C HIS A 111 -12.92 9.56 11.24
N HIS A 112 -12.34 10.23 10.22
CA HIS A 112 -12.77 10.04 8.84
C HIS A 112 -12.54 8.61 8.33
N THR A 113 -11.36 8.03 8.57
CA THR A 113 -11.08 6.65 8.11
C THR A 113 -12.02 5.65 8.79
N ILE A 114 -12.42 5.88 10.04
CA ILE A 114 -13.46 5.09 10.73
C ILE A 114 -14.83 5.22 10.05
N ASN A 115 -15.28 6.43 9.72
CA ASN A 115 -16.53 6.65 9.00
C ASN A 115 -16.51 5.99 7.61
N ILE A 116 -15.41 6.17 6.87
CA ILE A 116 -15.17 5.57 5.55
C ILE A 116 -15.21 4.06 5.64
N GLY A 117 -14.51 3.44 6.59
CA GLY A 117 -14.52 1.99 6.78
C GLY A 117 -15.89 1.42 7.16
N ARG A 118 -16.68 2.13 7.97
CA ARG A 118 -18.08 1.78 8.25
C ARG A 118 -18.94 1.83 6.99
N MET A 119 -18.81 2.89 6.19
CA MET A 119 -19.54 3.04 4.93
C MET A 119 -19.12 2.00 3.89
N ALA A 120 -17.82 1.68 3.80
CA ALA A 120 -17.28 0.63 2.94
C ALA A 120 -17.81 -0.75 3.33
N ARG A 121 -17.92 -1.08 4.64
CA ARG A 121 -18.56 -2.32 5.12
C ARG A 121 -20.03 -2.40 4.70
N ASN A 122 -20.78 -1.30 4.85
CA ASN A 122 -22.19 -1.26 4.44
C ASN A 122 -22.35 -1.49 2.92
N TYR A 123 -21.52 -0.84 2.10
CA TYR A 123 -21.50 -1.02 0.64
C TYR A 123 -21.03 -2.42 0.24
N ALA A 124 -20.03 -3.00 0.92
CA ALA A 124 -19.57 -4.36 0.67
C ALA A 124 -20.68 -5.40 0.89
N VAL A 125 -21.44 -5.28 1.99
CA VAL A 125 -22.61 -6.14 2.25
C VAL A 125 -23.71 -5.88 1.21
N ALA A 126 -24.05 -4.61 0.92
CA ALA A 126 -25.10 -4.26 -0.04
C ALA A 126 -24.78 -4.68 -1.50
N SER A 127 -23.50 -4.78 -1.86
CA SER A 127 -23.02 -5.22 -3.18
C SER A 127 -22.69 -6.73 -3.25
N ASN A 128 -22.92 -7.48 -2.16
CA ASN A 128 -22.53 -8.88 -2.02
C ASN A 128 -21.05 -9.12 -2.41
N SER A 129 -20.17 -8.24 -1.92
CA SER A 129 -18.73 -8.30 -2.19
C SER A 129 -18.08 -9.49 -1.47
N PRO A 130 -17.06 -10.12 -2.06
CA PRO A 130 -16.64 -11.47 -1.66
C PRO A 130 -15.88 -11.53 -0.32
N GLY A 131 -15.45 -10.39 0.21
CA GLY A 131 -14.87 -10.25 1.54
C GLY A 131 -15.77 -9.57 2.57
N ALA A 132 -17.05 -9.36 2.25
CA ALA A 132 -18.01 -8.76 3.18
C ALA A 132 -18.37 -9.72 4.34
N PRO A 133 -18.50 -9.21 5.58
CA PRO A 133 -18.90 -10.03 6.73
C PRO A 133 -20.40 -10.40 6.68
N ASP A 134 -20.77 -11.54 7.29
CA ASP A 134 -22.12 -12.11 7.21
C ASP A 134 -23.25 -11.15 7.60
N GLY A 135 -23.99 -10.68 6.59
CA GLY A 135 -25.35 -10.13 6.67
C GLY A 135 -25.60 -8.87 7.51
N VAL A 136 -24.64 -8.42 8.32
CA VAL A 136 -24.86 -7.38 9.34
C VAL A 136 -24.08 -6.12 8.98
N GLN A 137 -24.79 -5.19 8.36
CA GLN A 137 -24.38 -3.80 8.21
C GLN A 137 -24.21 -3.13 9.58
N ASN A 138 -23.42 -2.05 9.63
CA ASN A 138 -23.13 -1.28 10.86
C ASN A 138 -22.47 -2.09 12.00
N ARG A 139 -21.65 -3.12 11.72
CA ARG A 139 -20.68 -3.67 12.70
C ARG A 139 -19.56 -2.65 13.01
N PRO A 140 -19.11 -2.52 14.27
CA PRO A 140 -18.00 -1.64 14.64
C PRO A 140 -16.67 -2.12 14.04
N LEU A 141 -15.66 -1.25 14.00
CA LEU A 141 -14.29 -1.65 13.71
C LEU A 141 -13.64 -2.26 14.97
N TYR A 142 -13.15 -3.49 14.88
CA TYR A 142 -12.46 -4.16 15.99
C TYR A 142 -10.95 -3.90 15.95
N ILE A 143 -10.40 -3.34 17.03
CA ILE A 143 -9.00 -2.90 17.13
C ILE A 143 -8.30 -3.65 18.26
N HIS A 144 -7.47 -4.65 17.94
CA HIS A 144 -6.72 -5.46 18.91
C HIS A 144 -5.45 -4.74 19.34
N LEU A 145 -5.41 -4.25 20.59
CA LEU A 145 -4.26 -3.58 21.18
C LEU A 145 -3.22 -4.62 21.64
N LYS A 146 -2.08 -4.65 20.93
CA LYS A 146 -1.05 -5.70 21.04
C LYS A 146 0.33 -5.11 20.75
N TRP A 147 1.33 -5.40 21.58
CA TRP A 147 2.71 -4.94 21.31
C TRP A 147 3.24 -5.57 20.01
N GLY A 148 3.70 -4.73 19.09
CA GLY A 148 4.10 -5.15 17.75
C GLY A 148 2.94 -5.37 16.77
N GLY A 149 1.69 -5.10 17.15
CA GLY A 149 0.56 -5.10 16.22
C GLY A 149 0.71 -3.99 15.18
N ASN A 150 0.62 -4.35 13.90
CA ASN A 150 0.83 -3.47 12.76
C ASN A 150 0.17 -4.02 11.46
N MET A 151 -0.98 -4.68 11.55
CA MET A 151 -1.56 -5.35 10.37
C MET A 151 -3.06 -5.66 10.48
N PRO A 152 -3.79 -5.69 9.34
CA PRO A 152 -5.12 -6.28 9.27
C PRO A 152 -5.08 -7.78 9.56
N LYS A 153 -6.19 -8.28 10.09
CA LYS A 153 -6.43 -9.69 10.42
C LYS A 153 -7.89 -10.03 10.15
N ARG A 154 -8.18 -11.34 10.12
CA ARG A 154 -9.55 -11.85 9.98
C ARG A 154 -9.76 -13.06 10.86
N GLY A 155 -10.88 -13.07 11.58
CA GLY A 155 -11.32 -14.19 12.39
C GLY A 155 -10.78 -14.19 13.81
N PHE A 156 -11.68 -14.09 14.78
CA PHE A 156 -11.35 -14.15 16.22
C PHE A 156 -12.49 -14.77 17.03
N TYR A 157 -12.20 -15.12 18.28
CA TYR A 157 -13.22 -15.44 19.28
C TYR A 157 -13.42 -14.22 20.19
N LEU A 158 -14.66 -13.78 20.41
CA LEU A 158 -14.99 -12.65 21.28
C LEU A 158 -15.60 -13.13 22.59
N VAL A 159 -14.94 -12.80 23.70
CA VAL A 159 -15.44 -13.00 25.07
C VAL A 159 -16.40 -11.86 25.42
N ILE A 160 -17.65 -12.21 25.69
CA ILE A 160 -18.63 -11.36 26.35
C ILE A 160 -18.70 -11.77 27.82
N GLU A 161 -18.19 -10.90 28.69
CA GLU A 161 -18.40 -11.03 30.13
C GLU A 161 -19.87 -10.77 30.47
N LYS A 162 -20.47 -11.69 31.23
CA LYS A 162 -21.85 -11.57 31.71
C LYS A 162 -21.87 -11.13 33.17
N THR A 163 -23.02 -10.65 33.63
CA THR A 163 -23.19 -10.19 35.00
C THR A 163 -22.90 -11.29 36.03
N ALA A 164 -22.34 -10.86 37.17
CA ALA A 164 -21.80 -11.74 38.20
C ALA A 164 -22.80 -12.85 38.62
N GLY A 165 -22.35 -14.10 38.50
CA GLY A 165 -23.18 -15.30 38.73
C GLY A 165 -23.52 -16.09 37.47
N THR A 166 -23.14 -15.61 36.28
CA THR A 166 -23.26 -16.37 35.02
C THR A 166 -21.91 -16.55 34.33
N SER A 167 -21.77 -17.60 33.51
CA SER A 167 -20.56 -17.86 32.73
C SER A 167 -20.43 -16.90 31.55
N ASN A 168 -19.21 -16.46 31.25
CA ASN A 168 -18.90 -15.70 30.04
C ASN A 168 -19.37 -16.44 28.78
N GLU A 169 -19.83 -15.68 27.79
CA GLU A 169 -20.17 -16.20 26.46
C GLU A 169 -18.97 -15.98 25.52
N VAL A 170 -18.73 -16.93 24.61
CA VAL A 170 -17.69 -16.83 23.60
C VAL A 170 -18.33 -16.96 22.23
N ILE A 171 -18.27 -15.89 21.43
CA ILE A 171 -18.75 -15.86 20.05
C ILE A 171 -17.58 -16.16 19.12
N MET A 172 -17.71 -17.12 18.20
CA MET A 172 -16.82 -17.17 17.04
C MET A 172 -17.27 -16.14 16.02
N LEU A 173 -16.37 -15.25 15.62
CA LEU A 173 -16.55 -14.31 14.51
C LEU A 173 -15.57 -14.70 13.40
N PRO A 174 -15.89 -15.72 12.57
CA PRO A 174 -14.90 -16.47 11.79
C PRO A 174 -14.24 -15.64 10.68
N GLU A 175 -15.00 -14.79 10.00
CA GLU A 175 -14.56 -13.98 8.87
C GLU A 175 -14.66 -12.47 9.16
N GLU A 176 -14.83 -12.08 10.43
CA GLU A 176 -14.87 -10.66 10.82
C GLU A 176 -13.47 -10.02 10.69
N PRO A 177 -13.35 -8.88 9.98
CA PRO A 177 -12.10 -8.16 9.85
C PRO A 177 -11.78 -7.36 11.12
N TYR A 178 -10.54 -7.46 11.59
CA TYR A 178 -10.00 -6.67 12.71
C TYR A 178 -8.57 -6.19 12.42
N ILE A 179 -8.07 -5.26 13.22
CA ILE A 179 -6.74 -4.66 13.02
C ILE A 179 -5.90 -4.82 14.30
N GLU A 180 -4.69 -5.39 14.19
CA GLU A 180 -3.72 -5.43 15.29
C GLU A 180 -2.93 -4.12 15.34
N MET A 181 -2.92 -3.44 16.49
CA MET A 181 -2.34 -2.11 16.67
C MET A 181 -1.47 -2.03 17.93
N PRO A 182 -0.42 -1.19 17.98
CA PRO A 182 0.39 -1.01 19.16
C PRO A 182 -0.37 -0.15 20.19
N PRO A 183 -0.31 -0.46 21.49
CA PRO A 183 -1.08 0.26 22.53
C PRO A 183 -0.57 1.67 22.84
N LYS A 184 0.20 2.30 21.93
CA LYS A 184 0.90 3.57 22.14
C LYS A 184 0.51 4.57 21.06
N ALA A 185 -0.12 5.68 21.46
CA ALA A 185 -0.76 6.64 20.56
C ALA A 185 0.22 7.24 19.52
N GLY A 186 1.45 7.56 19.93
CA GLY A 186 2.48 8.10 19.04
C GLY A 186 3.08 7.10 18.02
N LEU A 187 2.65 5.84 18.04
CA LEU A 187 2.87 4.87 16.96
C LEU A 187 1.56 4.53 16.23
N PHE A 188 0.43 4.66 16.92
CA PHE A 188 -0.88 4.22 16.46
C PHE A 188 -1.38 4.97 15.22
N GLU A 189 -1.31 6.31 15.21
CA GLU A 189 -2.08 7.15 14.27
C GLU A 189 -1.85 6.85 12.77
N GLY A 190 -0.60 6.97 12.31
CA GLY A 190 -0.26 6.72 10.90
C GLY A 190 -0.37 5.25 10.49
N ILE A 191 -0.04 4.32 11.40
CA ILE A 191 -0.22 2.87 11.17
C ILE A 191 -1.72 2.57 11.03
N PHE A 192 -2.57 3.16 11.85
CA PHE A 192 -4.01 2.88 11.87
C PHE A 192 -4.66 3.27 10.56
N ALA A 193 -4.30 4.42 10.00
CA ALA A 193 -4.80 4.86 8.70
C ALA A 193 -4.32 3.93 7.56
N HIS A 194 -3.04 3.54 7.55
CA HIS A 194 -2.47 2.60 6.55
C HIS A 194 -3.16 1.25 6.58
N GLU A 195 -3.14 0.57 7.74
CA GLU A 195 -3.65 -0.79 7.90
C GLU A 195 -5.19 -0.87 7.85
N HIS A 196 -5.91 0.20 8.20
CA HIS A 196 -7.36 0.27 7.99
C HIS A 196 -7.72 0.48 6.51
N GLY A 197 -6.84 1.13 5.73
CA GLY A 197 -6.93 1.16 4.26
C GLY A 197 -6.88 -0.24 3.64
N HIS A 198 -5.95 -1.08 4.11
CA HIS A 198 -5.87 -2.50 3.75
C HIS A 198 -7.09 -3.30 4.21
N LEU A 199 -7.60 -3.02 5.41
CA LEU A 199 -8.81 -3.66 5.92
C LEU A 199 -10.04 -3.35 5.04
N ILE A 200 -10.14 -2.12 4.51
CA ILE A 200 -11.17 -1.70 3.54
C ILE A 200 -11.05 -2.50 2.24
N ASP A 201 -9.85 -2.66 1.68
CA ASP A 201 -9.65 -3.46 0.47
C ASP A 201 -10.05 -4.93 0.68
N SER A 202 -9.77 -5.50 1.87
CA SER A 202 -10.14 -6.89 2.20
C SER A 202 -11.65 -7.18 2.15
N LEU A 203 -12.51 -6.15 2.11
CA LEU A 203 -13.95 -6.29 1.93
C LEU A 203 -14.32 -6.66 0.48
N PHE A 204 -13.45 -6.31 -0.46
CA PHE A 204 -13.66 -6.43 -1.92
C PHE A 204 -12.71 -7.45 -2.56
N GLU A 205 -11.48 -7.56 -2.03
CA GLU A 205 -10.52 -8.59 -2.38
C GLU A 205 -10.68 -9.81 -1.46
N LYS A 206 -10.98 -10.98 -2.03
CA LYS A 206 -11.09 -12.23 -1.26
C LYS A 206 -9.72 -12.87 -1.05
N GLN A 207 -8.98 -12.36 -0.06
CA GLN A 207 -7.67 -12.90 0.29
C GLN A 207 -7.74 -14.41 0.56
N ASN A 208 -6.84 -15.16 -0.09
CA ASN A 208 -6.58 -16.61 0.06
C ASN A 208 -7.44 -17.63 -0.73
N GLU A 209 -8.31 -17.23 -1.68
CA GLU A 209 -9.02 -18.23 -2.52
C GLU A 209 -8.45 -18.45 -3.94
N THR A 210 -7.64 -17.52 -4.47
CA THR A 210 -6.80 -17.81 -5.65
C THR A 210 -5.42 -18.29 -5.22
N GLN A 211 -5.24 -19.60 -5.11
CA GLN A 211 -3.92 -20.25 -4.97
C GLN A 211 -3.11 -20.17 -6.28
N GLY A 212 -2.82 -18.95 -6.72
CA GLY A 212 -1.95 -18.67 -7.86
C GLY A 212 -0.47 -18.59 -7.45
N TRP A 213 0.40 -18.53 -8.45
CA TRP A 213 1.79 -18.09 -8.26
C TRP A 213 1.81 -16.65 -7.72
N VAL A 214 2.71 -16.39 -6.76
CA VAL A 214 2.99 -15.07 -6.18
C VAL A 214 4.48 -14.77 -6.40
N PRO A 215 4.87 -13.53 -6.77
CA PRO A 215 6.29 -13.17 -6.94
C PRO A 215 7.06 -13.30 -5.61
N GLU A 216 8.18 -14.02 -5.60
CA GLU A 216 9.13 -13.98 -4.48
C GLU A 216 10.04 -12.77 -4.62
N ARG A 217 9.82 -11.75 -3.78
CA ARG A 217 10.56 -10.49 -3.75
C ARG A 217 10.77 -10.04 -2.30
N LEU A 218 11.74 -9.14 -2.08
CA LEU A 218 12.02 -8.62 -0.74
C LEU A 218 10.82 -7.89 -0.15
N PRO A 219 10.74 -7.76 1.20
CA PRO A 219 9.81 -6.87 1.86
C PRO A 219 9.83 -5.51 1.20
N HIS A 220 8.63 -5.04 0.87
CA HIS A 220 8.45 -3.85 0.07
C HIS A 220 9.00 -2.59 0.76
N THR A 221 9.44 -1.64 -0.05
CA THR A 221 9.75 -0.28 0.41
C THR A 221 9.21 0.70 -0.60
N THR A 222 8.75 1.86 -0.11
CA THR A 222 8.06 2.90 -0.87
C THR A 222 8.69 3.26 -2.24
N PRO A 223 10.04 3.33 -2.41
CA PRO A 223 10.68 3.63 -3.70
C PRO A 223 11.07 2.43 -4.57
N ALA A 224 10.92 1.19 -4.07
CA ALA A 224 11.36 -0.03 -4.75
C ALA A 224 10.36 -0.51 -5.81
N ILE A 225 10.82 -1.41 -6.68
CA ILE A 225 9.98 -2.08 -7.68
C ILE A 225 9.42 -3.36 -7.09
N THR A 226 8.11 -3.39 -6.88
CA THR A 226 7.33 -4.60 -6.56
C THR A 226 6.58 -5.06 -7.81
N ASP A 227 5.46 -5.76 -7.69
CA ASP A 227 4.54 -6.08 -8.79
C ASP A 227 3.36 -5.08 -8.85
N PHE A 228 2.45 -5.25 -9.82
CA PHE A 228 1.32 -4.33 -9.99
C PHE A 228 0.22 -4.44 -8.92
N GLN A 229 0.05 -5.60 -8.27
CA GLN A 229 -0.92 -5.78 -7.19
C GLN A 229 -0.36 -5.19 -5.88
N THR A 230 0.86 -5.58 -5.51
CA THR A 230 1.53 -5.05 -4.30
C THR A 230 1.67 -3.53 -4.38
N ALA A 231 2.12 -2.97 -5.52
CA ALA A 231 2.22 -1.52 -5.69
C ALA A 231 0.87 -0.79 -5.58
N PHE A 232 -0.23 -1.42 -5.99
CA PHE A 232 -1.58 -0.84 -5.97
C PHE A 232 -2.28 -0.94 -4.61
N THR A 233 -1.99 -1.98 -3.83
CA THR A 233 -2.55 -2.19 -2.48
C THR A 233 -1.71 -1.49 -1.42
N GLU A 234 -0.38 -1.64 -1.40
CA GLU A 234 0.47 -0.85 -0.50
C GLU A 234 0.48 0.63 -0.89
N GLY A 235 0.35 0.97 -2.18
CA GLY A 235 0.09 2.36 -2.58
C GLY A 235 -1.18 2.95 -1.93
N TRP A 236 -2.21 2.13 -1.72
CA TRP A 236 -3.45 2.52 -1.07
C TRP A 236 -3.30 2.64 0.46
N GLY A 237 -2.60 1.72 1.14
CA GLY A 237 -2.23 1.90 2.54
C GLY A 237 -1.39 3.18 2.76
N ASN A 238 -0.32 3.34 1.98
CA ASN A 238 0.64 4.44 2.10
C ASN A 238 -0.01 5.84 1.99
N HIS A 239 -1.00 6.02 1.11
CA HIS A 239 -1.61 7.34 0.92
C HIS A 239 -2.47 7.79 2.11
N PHE A 240 -3.09 6.85 2.84
CA PHE A 240 -3.83 7.17 4.07
C PHE A 240 -2.89 7.72 5.16
N GLU A 241 -1.67 7.20 5.25
CA GLU A 241 -0.63 7.74 6.14
C GLU A 241 -0.28 9.19 5.76
N ALA A 242 -0.07 9.48 4.47
CA ALA A 242 0.26 10.82 4.00
C ALA A 242 -0.88 11.83 4.18
N VAL A 243 -2.14 11.44 3.96
CA VAL A 243 -3.32 12.30 4.22
C VAL A 243 -3.53 12.50 5.73
N THR A 244 -3.17 11.52 6.56
CA THR A 244 -3.17 11.66 8.03
C THR A 244 -2.15 12.69 8.50
N ASP A 245 -0.95 12.74 7.90
CA ASP A 245 0.05 13.76 8.18
C ASP A 245 -0.45 15.21 7.90
N ASP A 246 -1.44 15.42 6.99
CA ASP A 246 -2.02 16.75 6.68
C ASP A 246 -3.24 17.13 7.55
N LEU A 247 -3.89 16.15 8.18
CA LEU A 247 -5.18 16.30 8.86
C LEU A 247 -5.13 15.87 10.34
N SER A 248 -3.93 15.71 10.89
CA SER A 248 -3.70 15.40 12.29
C SER A 248 -3.43 16.67 13.11
N ASP A 249 -4.28 16.92 14.10
CA ASP A 249 -4.01 17.89 15.17
C ASP A 249 -2.98 17.36 16.21
N SER A 250 -2.43 16.15 16.01
CA SER A 250 -1.59 15.49 17.02
C SER A 250 -0.16 16.03 16.98
N SER A 251 0.29 16.54 18.13
CA SER A 251 1.66 17.01 18.30
C SER A 251 2.72 15.90 18.18
N ALA A 252 2.30 14.64 18.07
CA ALA A 252 3.15 13.52 17.69
C ALA A 252 3.38 13.45 16.18
N MET A 253 2.37 13.74 15.34
CA MET A 253 2.52 13.86 13.89
C MET A 253 3.21 15.18 13.51
N GLU A 254 2.86 16.29 14.16
CA GLU A 254 3.58 17.58 13.99
C GLU A 254 5.10 17.41 14.22
N GLN A 255 5.49 16.72 15.30
CA GLN A 255 6.89 16.47 15.65
C GLN A 255 7.52 15.26 14.92
N ARG A 256 6.76 14.57 14.06
CA ARG A 256 7.26 13.49 13.19
C ARG A 256 8.24 14.05 12.17
N PHE A 257 7.94 15.24 11.64
CA PHE A 257 8.74 15.95 10.64
C PHE A 257 9.14 17.37 11.08
N GLY A 258 8.50 17.92 12.12
CA GLY A 258 8.80 19.23 12.68
C GLY A 258 10.25 19.35 13.17
N THR A 259 10.97 20.35 12.65
CA THR A 259 12.36 20.66 13.03
C THR A 259 12.49 21.28 14.43
N LEU A 260 11.37 21.66 15.05
CA LEU A 260 11.29 22.51 16.24
C LEU A 260 11.61 21.80 17.57
N SER A 261 11.20 20.54 17.76
CA SER A 261 11.20 19.96 19.12
C SER A 261 12.52 19.34 19.57
N LEU A 262 13.39 18.92 18.64
CA LEU A 262 14.66 18.25 18.99
C LEU A 262 15.84 18.66 18.09
N LYS A 263 16.76 19.44 18.67
CA LYS A 263 18.08 19.77 18.08
C LYS A 263 18.77 18.48 17.61
N GLY A 264 18.94 18.35 16.30
CA GLY A 264 19.64 17.23 15.67
C GLY A 264 18.76 16.15 15.04
N ARG A 265 17.47 16.00 15.39
CA ARG A 265 16.63 15.00 14.69
C ARG A 265 16.52 15.29 13.20
N ALA A 266 16.29 16.55 12.83
CA ALA A 266 16.25 17.02 11.44
C ALA A 266 17.52 16.64 10.64
N TYR A 267 18.69 16.72 11.27
CA TYR A 267 19.98 16.38 10.66
C TYR A 267 20.10 14.88 10.35
N PHE A 268 19.49 14.02 11.17
CA PHE A 268 19.52 12.57 11.00
C PHE A 268 18.28 11.99 10.28
N MET A 269 17.32 12.80 9.81
CA MET A 269 16.06 12.28 9.25
C MET A 269 16.26 11.25 8.13
N GLN A 270 17.14 11.53 7.17
CA GLN A 270 17.43 10.58 6.07
C GLN A 270 18.08 9.28 6.57
N LEU A 271 18.89 9.34 7.63
CA LEU A 271 19.58 8.18 8.21
C LEU A 271 18.66 7.36 9.14
N MET A 272 17.76 8.01 9.88
CA MET A 272 16.70 7.32 10.63
C MET A 272 15.70 6.65 9.69
N ASP A 273 15.35 7.31 8.58
CA ASP A 273 14.46 6.75 7.56
C ASP A 273 15.07 5.54 6.84
N LEU A 274 16.41 5.45 6.72
CA LEU A 274 17.09 4.21 6.29
C LEU A 274 17.14 3.12 7.37
N ALA A 275 17.22 3.51 8.65
CA ALA A 275 17.15 2.56 9.76
C ALA A 275 15.74 1.97 9.96
N THR A 276 14.70 2.62 9.41
CA THR A 276 13.32 2.12 9.36
C THR A 276 12.97 1.66 7.95
N ILE A 277 12.88 0.35 7.69
CA ILE A 277 12.51 -0.19 6.36
C ILE A 277 11.14 0.35 5.86
N SER A 278 10.25 0.78 6.76
CA SER A 278 9.00 1.47 6.43
C SER A 278 9.16 2.82 5.69
N GLN A 279 10.31 3.47 5.81
CA GLN A 279 10.65 4.73 5.12
C GLN A 279 9.60 5.85 5.30
N SER A 280 9.13 6.02 6.55
CA SER A 280 7.97 6.85 6.89
C SER A 280 8.13 8.35 6.61
N PHE A 281 9.34 8.91 6.60
CA PHE A 281 9.53 10.31 6.18
C PHE A 281 9.49 10.46 4.66
N LYS A 282 9.98 9.47 3.91
CA LYS A 282 9.82 9.45 2.45
C LYS A 282 8.35 9.25 2.06
N ARG A 283 7.61 8.38 2.76
CA ARG A 283 6.15 8.22 2.59
C ARG A 283 5.46 9.58 2.63
N GLY A 284 5.56 10.33 3.74
CA GLY A 284 4.94 11.65 3.85
C GLY A 284 5.49 12.67 2.84
N SER A 285 6.81 12.92 2.85
CA SER A 285 7.37 14.09 2.16
C SER A 285 7.60 13.91 0.65
N TRP A 286 7.97 12.71 0.19
CA TRP A 286 8.34 12.47 -1.22
C TRP A 286 7.14 12.12 -2.09
N MET A 287 6.07 11.61 -1.49
CA MET A 287 4.78 11.35 -2.15
C MET A 287 4.16 12.68 -2.62
N ARG A 288 4.04 13.66 -1.73
CA ARG A 288 3.55 15.02 -2.05
C ARG A 288 4.34 15.68 -3.18
N GLN A 289 5.65 15.40 -3.26
CA GLN A 289 6.56 15.91 -4.29
C GLN A 289 6.63 15.03 -5.57
N GLY A 290 5.98 13.87 -5.60
CA GLY A 290 6.00 12.93 -6.75
C GLY A 290 7.36 12.30 -7.05
N LEU A 291 8.32 12.31 -6.11
CA LEU A 291 9.72 11.93 -6.41
C LEU A 291 9.88 10.45 -6.82
N PHE A 292 8.89 9.61 -6.49
CA PHE A 292 8.86 8.20 -6.86
C PHE A 292 8.80 7.95 -8.38
N ALA A 293 8.49 8.97 -9.19
CA ALA A 293 8.60 8.94 -10.66
C ALA A 293 10.05 8.83 -11.17
N PHE A 294 11.04 9.18 -10.35
CA PHE A 294 12.44 9.22 -10.73
C PHE A 294 13.18 7.91 -10.41
N ARG A 295 14.28 7.67 -11.14
CA ARG A 295 15.16 6.51 -10.98
C ARG A 295 16.09 6.66 -9.77
N ARG A 296 16.55 5.55 -9.18
CA ARG A 296 17.48 5.58 -8.04
C ARG A 296 18.95 5.69 -8.47
N VAL A 297 19.76 6.42 -7.70
CA VAL A 297 21.20 6.66 -7.95
C VAL A 297 22.04 5.59 -7.25
N ASN A 298 22.15 4.43 -7.88
CA ASN A 298 22.97 3.33 -7.38
C ASN A 298 24.44 3.45 -7.85
N ALA A 299 25.15 4.48 -7.37
CA ALA A 299 26.48 4.85 -7.86
C ALA A 299 27.54 3.73 -7.77
N GLU A 300 27.40 2.80 -6.82
CA GLU A 300 28.34 1.68 -6.64
C GLU A 300 28.16 0.55 -7.67
N LEU A 301 27.00 0.43 -8.32
CA LEU A 301 26.81 -0.53 -9.42
C LEU A 301 27.66 -0.15 -10.65
N ASN A 302 27.81 1.15 -10.89
CA ASN A 302 28.68 1.69 -11.93
C ASN A 302 30.17 1.44 -11.64
N ALA A 303 30.52 1.14 -10.39
CA ALA A 303 31.89 0.89 -9.93
C ALA A 303 32.24 -0.61 -9.83
N LEU A 304 31.29 -1.52 -10.12
CA LEU A 304 31.54 -2.95 -10.12
C LEU A 304 32.43 -3.36 -11.31
N PRO A 305 33.44 -4.23 -11.10
CA PRO A 305 34.22 -4.81 -12.19
C PRO A 305 33.34 -5.53 -13.21
N ALA A 306 33.62 -5.32 -14.50
CA ALA A 306 32.87 -5.94 -15.59
C ALA A 306 32.93 -7.47 -15.51
N GLY A 307 31.76 -8.11 -15.47
CA GLY A 307 31.60 -9.56 -15.35
C GLY A 307 31.16 -10.03 -13.96
N ASN A 308 31.27 -9.21 -12.91
CA ASN A 308 30.76 -9.54 -11.58
C ASN A 308 29.23 -9.40 -11.53
N CYS A 309 28.54 -10.41 -11.01
CA CYS A 309 27.16 -10.29 -10.54
C CYS A 309 27.09 -9.53 -9.21
N ILE A 310 25.90 -9.06 -8.84
CA ILE A 310 25.66 -8.42 -7.55
C ILE A 310 25.57 -9.47 -6.43
N ASP A 311 26.12 -9.18 -5.24
CA ASP A 311 25.93 -10.02 -4.05
C ASP A 311 24.69 -9.59 -3.22
N GLN A 312 24.33 -10.39 -2.21
CA GLN A 312 23.18 -10.10 -1.34
C GLN A 312 23.29 -8.74 -0.62
N HIS A 313 24.49 -8.31 -0.24
CA HIS A 313 24.72 -7.07 0.50
C HIS A 313 24.54 -5.85 -0.42
N MET A 314 25.13 -5.90 -1.61
CA MET A 314 24.95 -4.87 -2.63
C MET A 314 23.50 -4.83 -3.15
N PHE A 315 22.83 -5.98 -3.26
CA PHE A 315 21.41 -6.06 -3.61
C PHE A 315 20.52 -5.42 -2.54
N ALA A 316 20.72 -5.74 -1.26
CA ALA A 316 20.00 -5.10 -0.14
C ALA A 316 20.23 -3.58 -0.11
N ARG A 317 21.46 -3.12 -0.41
CA ARG A 317 21.76 -1.69 -0.49
C ARG A 317 21.06 -1.02 -1.66
N ALA A 318 21.09 -1.60 -2.86
CA ALA A 318 20.40 -1.06 -4.02
C ALA A 318 18.86 -1.09 -3.88
N TRP A 319 18.33 -2.09 -3.17
CA TRP A 319 16.92 -2.17 -2.78
C TRP A 319 16.50 -1.05 -1.82
N THR A 320 17.40 -0.57 -0.97
CA THR A 320 17.12 0.44 0.07
C THR A 320 17.64 1.86 -0.26
N GLU A 321 18.34 2.03 -1.38
CA GLU A 321 18.96 3.30 -1.80
C GLU A 321 17.95 4.46 -1.82
N PRO A 322 18.19 5.56 -1.05
CA PRO A 322 17.28 6.69 -0.97
C PRO A 322 17.38 7.65 -2.15
N SER A 323 18.52 7.74 -2.83
CA SER A 323 18.83 8.88 -3.70
C SER A 323 18.12 8.76 -5.05
N PHE A 324 17.39 9.79 -5.48
CA PHE A 324 16.80 9.86 -6.82
C PHE A 324 17.64 10.67 -7.80
N ASN A 325 17.68 10.23 -9.05
CA ASN A 325 18.20 11.01 -10.16
C ASN A 325 17.05 11.81 -10.78
N LEU A 326 16.93 13.07 -10.38
CA LEU A 326 15.87 13.95 -10.90
C LEU A 326 16.00 14.23 -12.41
N SER A 327 17.13 13.90 -13.05
CA SER A 327 17.30 13.98 -14.51
C SER A 327 16.82 12.72 -15.26
N MET A 328 16.40 11.66 -14.55
CA MET A 328 16.00 10.37 -15.12
C MET A 328 14.67 9.84 -14.57
N LEU A 329 13.64 9.82 -15.42
CA LEU A 329 12.36 9.15 -15.15
C LEU A 329 12.45 7.61 -15.25
N LYS A 330 11.63 6.94 -14.45
CA LYS A 330 11.23 5.53 -14.62
C LYS A 330 10.42 5.35 -15.91
N ASN A 331 10.35 4.13 -16.46
CA ASN A 331 9.35 3.77 -17.48
C ASN A 331 7.95 3.57 -16.85
N GLY A 332 6.89 3.51 -17.65
CA GLY A 332 5.51 3.39 -17.14
C GLY A 332 5.27 2.14 -16.26
N GLN A 333 5.98 1.05 -16.52
CA GLN A 333 5.93 -0.20 -15.75
C GLN A 333 6.61 -0.03 -14.39
N GLN A 334 7.86 0.42 -14.37
CA GLN A 334 8.62 0.79 -13.16
C GLN A 334 7.83 1.77 -12.29
N MET A 335 7.10 2.71 -12.89
CA MET A 335 6.23 3.64 -12.16
C MET A 335 5.04 2.93 -11.51
N LEU A 336 4.26 2.15 -12.26
CA LEU A 336 3.06 1.49 -11.73
C LEU A 336 3.35 0.20 -10.93
N SER A 337 4.60 -0.25 -10.92
CA SER A 337 5.16 -1.23 -9.97
C SER A 337 5.90 -0.57 -8.79
N CYS A 338 5.69 0.73 -8.53
CA CYS A 338 6.28 1.47 -7.41
C CYS A 338 5.18 2.00 -6.47
N GLU A 339 5.23 1.57 -5.20
CA GLU A 339 4.23 1.90 -4.18
C GLU A 339 4.07 3.39 -3.93
N GLY A 340 5.19 4.11 -3.76
CA GLY A 340 5.16 5.55 -3.53
C GLY A 340 4.55 6.34 -4.68
N LEU A 341 4.62 5.84 -5.91
CA LEU A 341 3.98 6.48 -7.06
C LEU A 341 2.48 6.19 -7.11
N CYS A 342 2.06 4.96 -6.84
CA CYS A 342 0.65 4.62 -6.69
C CYS A 342 0.02 5.38 -5.50
N ALA A 343 0.76 5.54 -4.39
CA ALA A 343 0.37 6.35 -3.26
C ALA A 343 0.30 7.85 -3.61
N THR A 344 1.22 8.36 -4.43
CA THR A 344 1.16 9.75 -4.95
C THR A 344 -0.14 9.97 -5.73
N LEU A 345 -0.55 8.99 -6.55
CA LEU A 345 -1.80 9.05 -7.29
C LEU A 345 -3.00 9.06 -6.33
N PHE A 346 -3.11 8.10 -5.40
CA PHE A 346 -4.24 8.06 -4.47
C PHE A 346 -4.30 9.29 -3.56
N TYR A 347 -3.16 9.79 -3.08
CA TYR A 347 -3.07 11.05 -2.33
C TYR A 347 -3.65 12.22 -3.15
N ARG A 348 -3.22 12.39 -4.41
CA ARG A 348 -3.72 13.45 -5.29
C ARG A 348 -5.22 13.32 -5.55
N LEU A 349 -5.71 12.11 -5.84
CA LEU A 349 -7.13 11.85 -6.07
C LEU A 349 -8.00 12.05 -4.81
N ALA A 350 -7.51 11.65 -3.64
CA ALA A 350 -8.23 11.79 -2.38
C ALA A 350 -8.26 13.25 -1.87
N THR A 351 -7.27 14.07 -2.24
CA THR A 351 -7.16 15.49 -1.81
C THR A 351 -7.70 16.52 -2.81
N ASP A 352 -7.98 16.11 -4.06
CA ASP A 352 -8.54 17.00 -5.10
C ASP A 352 -9.92 17.56 -4.70
N LYS A 353 -10.00 18.90 -4.63
CA LYS A 353 -11.23 19.58 -4.19
C LYS A 353 -12.40 19.48 -5.15
N ALA A 354 -12.16 19.41 -6.45
CA ALA A 354 -13.25 19.22 -7.40
C ALA A 354 -13.83 17.80 -7.31
N ILE A 355 -13.00 16.76 -7.13
CA ILE A 355 -13.47 15.39 -6.88
C ILE A 355 -14.22 15.30 -5.53
N GLN A 356 -13.73 15.97 -4.49
CA GLN A 356 -14.39 16.03 -3.17
C GLN A 356 -15.74 16.77 -3.18
N GLU A 357 -15.85 17.91 -3.89
CA GLU A 357 -17.03 18.79 -3.84
C GLU A 357 -18.11 18.47 -4.88
N ASN A 358 -17.76 17.70 -5.92
CA ASN A 358 -18.67 17.12 -6.90
C ASN A 358 -19.43 15.92 -6.29
N TYR A 359 -20.55 16.15 -5.62
CA TYR A 359 -21.41 15.07 -5.12
C TYR A 359 -22.25 14.50 -6.28
N LEU A 360 -22.54 13.20 -6.21
CA LEU A 360 -23.34 12.47 -7.18
C LEU A 360 -24.83 12.47 -6.79
N ASP A 361 -25.68 11.85 -7.61
CA ASP A 361 -27.08 11.63 -7.25
C ASP A 361 -27.21 10.84 -5.93
N PRO A 362 -28.20 11.15 -5.05
CA PRO A 362 -28.33 10.51 -3.74
C PRO A 362 -28.37 8.98 -3.76
N GLU A 363 -28.80 8.38 -4.87
CA GLU A 363 -28.93 6.92 -5.04
C GLU A 363 -27.56 6.20 -4.99
N PHE A 364 -26.46 6.89 -5.34
CA PHE A 364 -25.09 6.37 -5.17
C PHE A 364 -24.73 6.12 -3.70
N TYR A 365 -25.25 6.94 -2.78
CA TYR A 365 -24.86 6.90 -1.37
C TYR A 365 -25.68 5.92 -0.52
N TRP A 366 -26.85 5.47 -1.00
CA TRP A 366 -27.72 4.55 -0.25
C TRP A 366 -27.03 3.26 0.24
N PRO A 367 -26.25 2.50 -0.56
CA PRO A 367 -25.55 1.31 -0.08
C PRO A 367 -24.46 1.63 0.95
N PHE A 368 -23.80 2.79 0.86
CA PHE A 368 -22.78 3.23 1.84
C PHE A 368 -23.41 3.67 3.17
N LEU A 369 -24.51 4.42 3.11
CA LEU A 369 -25.21 4.96 4.27
C LEU A 369 -26.18 3.96 4.93
N ASN A 370 -26.41 2.80 4.29
CA ASN A 370 -27.43 1.81 4.64
C ASN A 370 -28.85 2.40 4.71
N GLU A 371 -29.26 3.09 3.65
CA GLU A 371 -30.58 3.72 3.59
C GLU A 371 -31.62 2.86 2.87
N GLN A 372 -32.77 2.70 3.54
CA GLN A 372 -33.96 2.02 3.02
C GLN A 372 -35.01 2.99 2.46
N LYS A 373 -34.68 4.29 2.40
CA LYS A 373 -35.56 5.38 1.95
C LYS A 373 -34.77 6.36 1.10
N LYS A 374 -35.47 7.07 0.20
CA LYS A 374 -34.85 8.15 -0.57
C LYS A 374 -34.49 9.32 0.35
N ILE A 375 -33.19 9.54 0.55
CA ILE A 375 -32.63 10.75 1.15
C ILE A 375 -32.39 11.83 0.07
N SER A 376 -32.43 13.10 0.46
CA SER A 376 -32.10 14.24 -0.39
C SER A 376 -30.60 14.51 -0.49
N GLU A 377 -30.17 15.27 -1.50
CA GLU A 377 -28.78 15.74 -1.64
C GLU A 377 -28.30 16.51 -0.39
N LYS A 378 -29.21 17.27 0.24
CA LYS A 378 -28.93 17.99 1.49
C LYS A 378 -28.59 17.02 2.63
N GLU A 379 -29.37 15.95 2.81
CA GLU A 379 -29.11 14.92 3.82
C GLU A 379 -27.83 14.13 3.54
N VAL A 380 -27.45 13.94 2.26
CA VAL A 380 -26.14 13.37 1.90
C VAL A 380 -25.02 14.32 2.36
N ARG A 381 -25.07 15.60 2.00
CA ARG A 381 -24.06 16.61 2.37
C ARG A 381 -23.98 16.88 3.89
N GLU A 382 -25.05 16.62 4.64
CA GLU A 382 -25.08 16.67 6.11
C GLU A 382 -24.49 15.41 6.78
N ARG A 383 -24.26 14.31 6.05
CA ARG A 383 -23.82 13.00 6.57
C ARG A 383 -22.51 12.48 5.99
N VAL A 384 -22.08 13.03 4.85
CA VAL A 384 -20.85 12.68 4.14
C VAL A 384 -20.11 13.97 3.85
N SER A 385 -18.94 14.17 4.47
CA SER A 385 -18.08 15.33 4.19
C SER A 385 -17.45 15.26 2.78
N PRO A 386 -16.93 16.36 2.22
CA PRO A 386 -16.33 16.34 0.87
C PRO A 386 -15.15 15.37 0.76
N LEU A 387 -14.34 15.24 1.82
CA LEU A 387 -13.26 14.25 1.90
C LEU A 387 -13.80 12.82 1.82
N GLU A 388 -14.83 12.51 2.61
CA GLU A 388 -15.50 11.21 2.59
C GLU A 388 -16.14 10.93 1.23
N ASN A 389 -16.78 11.93 0.59
CA ASN A 389 -17.34 11.79 -0.77
C ASN A 389 -16.27 11.35 -1.79
N GLY A 390 -15.10 12.00 -1.78
CA GLY A 390 -13.95 11.58 -2.59
C GLY A 390 -13.57 10.11 -2.32
N TYR A 391 -13.45 9.72 -1.05
CA TYR A 391 -13.13 8.34 -0.67
C TYR A 391 -14.19 7.31 -1.10
N LEU A 392 -15.50 7.62 -0.99
CA LEU A 392 -16.55 6.69 -1.41
C LEU A 392 -16.49 6.40 -2.92
N LYS A 393 -16.18 7.42 -3.75
CA LYS A 393 -15.94 7.23 -5.18
C LYS A 393 -14.74 6.31 -5.45
N LEU A 394 -13.61 6.58 -4.79
CA LEU A 394 -12.40 5.76 -4.95
C LEU A 394 -12.64 4.31 -4.52
N ILE A 395 -13.39 4.08 -3.43
CA ILE A 395 -13.74 2.74 -2.94
C ILE A 395 -14.69 2.00 -3.91
N HIS A 396 -15.71 2.66 -4.45
CA HIS A 396 -16.57 2.08 -5.50
C HIS A 396 -15.74 1.65 -6.72
N ALA A 397 -14.87 2.54 -7.22
CA ALA A 397 -13.99 2.21 -8.34
C ALA A 397 -12.98 1.09 -8.02
N ARG A 398 -12.40 1.03 -6.80
CA ARG A 398 -11.54 -0.09 -6.36
C ARG A 398 -12.33 -1.40 -6.34
N ALA A 399 -13.53 -1.42 -5.74
CA ALA A 399 -14.38 -2.61 -5.66
C ALA A 399 -14.75 -3.18 -7.05
N LEU A 400 -15.12 -2.32 -7.99
CA LEU A 400 -15.37 -2.72 -9.38
C LEU A 400 -14.08 -3.18 -10.08
N THR A 401 -12.94 -2.56 -9.79
CA THR A 401 -11.63 -2.94 -10.35
C THR A 401 -11.20 -4.32 -9.87
N PHE A 402 -11.27 -4.62 -8.57
CA PHE A 402 -10.97 -5.95 -8.03
C PHE A 402 -11.88 -7.01 -8.68
N ARG A 403 -13.18 -6.74 -8.86
CA ARG A 403 -14.09 -7.65 -9.57
C ARG A 403 -13.67 -7.88 -11.03
N LYS A 404 -13.38 -6.81 -11.78
CA LYS A 404 -12.88 -6.86 -13.18
C LYS A 404 -11.59 -7.70 -13.27
N ILE A 405 -10.65 -7.50 -12.34
CA ILE A 405 -9.37 -8.23 -12.29
C ILE A 405 -9.60 -9.72 -11.99
N ILE A 406 -10.42 -10.07 -10.99
CA ILE A 406 -10.76 -11.46 -10.67
C ILE A 406 -11.44 -12.15 -11.88
N GLU A 407 -12.39 -11.48 -12.54
CA GLU A 407 -13.03 -11.99 -13.76
C GLU A 407 -12.03 -12.18 -14.92
N THR A 408 -11.07 -11.26 -15.10
CA THR A 408 -9.99 -11.40 -16.10
C THR A 408 -9.09 -12.58 -15.75
N SER A 409 -8.58 -12.70 -14.53
CA SER A 409 -7.69 -13.80 -14.11
C SER A 409 -8.34 -15.18 -14.25
N VAL A 410 -9.66 -15.29 -14.09
CA VAL A 410 -10.41 -16.54 -14.33
C VAL A 410 -10.59 -16.86 -15.81
N ARG A 411 -10.81 -15.84 -16.67
CA ARG A 411 -11.02 -16.03 -18.13
C ARG A 411 -9.71 -16.15 -18.92
N GLN A 412 -8.67 -15.45 -18.47
CA GLN A 412 -7.38 -15.25 -19.13
C GLN A 412 -6.26 -15.32 -18.08
N PRO A 413 -5.91 -16.52 -17.56
CA PRO A 413 -4.90 -16.65 -16.50
C PRO A 413 -3.51 -16.10 -16.87
N ASP A 414 -3.24 -15.92 -18.17
CA ASP A 414 -1.99 -15.36 -18.72
C ASP A 414 -1.99 -13.83 -18.89
N GLU A 415 -3.09 -13.15 -18.55
CA GLU A 415 -3.13 -11.69 -18.48
C GLU A 415 -3.11 -11.21 -17.02
N HIS A 416 -2.09 -10.41 -16.69
CA HIS A 416 -1.87 -9.81 -15.38
C HIS A 416 -2.10 -8.30 -15.49
N PRO A 417 -3.34 -7.82 -15.34
CA PRO A 417 -3.69 -6.42 -15.60
C PRO A 417 -2.91 -5.46 -14.70
N VAL A 418 -2.47 -4.33 -15.26
CA VAL A 418 -1.83 -3.25 -14.49
C VAL A 418 -2.90 -2.61 -13.60
N HIS A 419 -2.91 -2.95 -12.31
CA HIS A 419 -4.05 -2.67 -11.42
C HIS A 419 -4.39 -1.17 -11.35
N THR A 420 -3.37 -0.32 -11.20
CA THR A 420 -3.52 1.15 -11.18
C THR A 420 -4.10 1.72 -12.48
N ALA A 421 -3.81 1.12 -13.63
CA ALA A 421 -4.38 1.52 -14.92
C ALA A 421 -5.84 1.08 -15.05
N ALA A 422 -6.13 -0.19 -14.73
CA ALA A 422 -7.49 -0.73 -14.71
C ALA A 422 -8.41 0.03 -13.73
N PHE A 423 -7.85 0.54 -12.63
CA PHE A 423 -8.53 1.42 -11.69
C PHE A 423 -8.88 2.78 -12.30
N ILE A 424 -7.94 3.47 -12.95
CA ILE A 424 -8.21 4.77 -13.58
C ILE A 424 -9.20 4.63 -14.73
N GLU A 425 -9.12 3.57 -15.54
CA GLU A 425 -10.14 3.25 -16.55
C GLU A 425 -11.54 3.10 -15.92
N THR A 426 -11.64 2.33 -14.83
CA THR A 426 -12.90 2.09 -14.12
C THR A 426 -13.44 3.38 -13.51
N ALA A 427 -12.62 4.15 -12.79
CA ALA A 427 -13.02 5.44 -12.21
C ALA A 427 -13.47 6.45 -13.30
N CYS A 428 -12.80 6.47 -14.45
CA CYS A 428 -13.20 7.32 -15.57
C CYS A 428 -14.50 6.87 -16.26
N SER A 429 -14.88 5.59 -16.14
CA SER A 429 -16.17 5.07 -16.57
C SER A 429 -17.29 5.49 -15.60
N GLU A 430 -17.11 5.20 -14.31
CA GLU A 430 -18.11 5.43 -13.26
C GLU A 430 -18.36 6.90 -12.96
N PHE A 431 -17.34 7.76 -13.12
CA PHE A 431 -17.43 9.19 -12.78
C PHE A 431 -17.10 10.09 -13.98
N PRO A 432 -18.00 10.21 -14.99
CA PRO A 432 -17.76 11.04 -16.17
C PRO A 432 -17.52 12.52 -15.87
N SER A 433 -18.05 13.04 -14.77
CA SER A 433 -17.83 14.43 -14.31
C SER A 433 -16.44 14.64 -13.70
N ASP A 434 -15.88 13.65 -13.00
CA ASP A 434 -14.52 13.70 -12.45
C ASP A 434 -13.43 13.29 -13.47
N ARG A 435 -13.82 12.67 -14.59
CA ARG A 435 -12.93 12.09 -15.61
C ARG A 435 -11.73 12.97 -15.98
N LYS A 436 -11.92 14.29 -16.15
CA LYS A 436 -10.81 15.19 -16.47
C LYS A 436 -9.74 15.17 -15.38
N ASN A 437 -10.12 15.31 -14.12
CA ASN A 437 -9.20 15.36 -12.99
C ASN A 437 -8.58 13.98 -12.73
N LEU A 438 -9.35 12.90 -12.85
CA LEU A 438 -8.85 11.52 -12.77
C LEU A 438 -7.71 11.27 -13.78
N ILE A 439 -7.88 11.70 -15.04
CA ILE A 439 -6.86 11.55 -16.09
C ILE A 439 -5.68 12.49 -15.87
N LEU A 440 -5.92 13.75 -15.49
CA LEU A 440 -4.84 14.72 -15.21
C LEU A 440 -3.92 14.21 -14.10
N HIS A 441 -4.48 13.81 -12.95
CA HIS A 441 -3.70 13.27 -11.82
C HIS A 441 -2.95 12.00 -12.20
N PHE A 442 -3.51 11.12 -13.03
CA PHE A 442 -2.79 9.95 -13.54
C PHE A 442 -1.58 10.38 -14.40
N LEU A 443 -1.79 11.22 -15.40
CA LEU A 443 -0.75 11.66 -16.35
C LEU A 443 0.35 12.52 -15.69
N GLU A 444 0.00 13.36 -14.72
CA GLU A 444 0.94 14.16 -13.93
C GLU A 444 1.69 13.31 -12.87
N THR A 445 1.15 12.15 -12.49
CA THR A 445 1.85 11.22 -11.57
C THR A 445 2.77 10.27 -12.33
N THR A 446 2.39 9.90 -13.56
CA THR A 446 3.23 9.07 -14.45
C THR A 446 4.15 9.88 -15.36
N MET A 447 4.16 11.21 -15.25
CA MET A 447 5.00 12.11 -16.08
C MET A 447 4.87 11.82 -17.60
N LEU A 448 3.66 11.46 -18.05
CA LEU A 448 3.33 10.96 -19.40
C LEU A 448 4.00 9.62 -19.83
N SER A 449 4.82 8.98 -19.00
CA SER A 449 5.54 7.73 -19.33
C SER A 449 4.65 6.49 -19.60
N THR A 450 3.34 6.57 -19.34
CA THR A 450 2.36 5.52 -19.68
C THR A 450 1.71 5.72 -21.06
N CYS A 451 1.79 6.92 -21.64
CA CYS A 451 1.14 7.30 -22.89
C CYS A 451 2.09 7.82 -23.98
N ARG A 452 3.35 8.11 -23.64
CA ARG A 452 4.40 8.58 -24.56
C ARG A 452 5.69 7.74 -24.44
N PRO A 453 6.35 7.36 -25.56
CA PRO A 453 7.63 6.64 -25.52
C PRO A 453 8.81 7.59 -25.29
N ASP A 454 8.64 8.85 -25.67
CA ASP A 454 9.64 9.92 -25.62
C ASP A 454 9.53 10.78 -24.35
N ALA A 455 8.69 10.40 -23.38
CA ALA A 455 8.48 11.13 -22.12
C ALA A 455 9.80 11.45 -21.39
N LEU A 456 10.75 10.51 -21.34
CA LEU A 456 12.08 10.79 -20.79
C LEU A 456 12.87 11.75 -21.68
N ASP A 457 13.03 11.46 -22.97
CA ASP A 457 13.91 12.23 -23.85
C ASP A 457 13.43 13.70 -23.93
N ILE A 458 12.11 13.92 -23.84
CA ILE A 458 11.45 15.21 -23.63
C ILE A 458 11.82 15.82 -22.26
N TYR A 459 11.61 15.10 -21.15
CA TYR A 459 11.88 15.61 -19.80
C TYR A 459 13.36 15.99 -19.61
N SER A 460 14.30 15.12 -20.01
CA SER A 460 15.74 15.36 -19.89
C SER A 460 16.22 16.51 -20.79
N SER A 461 15.55 16.79 -21.92
CA SER A 461 15.80 17.97 -22.74
C SER A 461 15.43 19.27 -22.01
N TRP A 462 14.31 19.27 -21.29
CA TRP A 462 13.91 20.42 -20.46
C TRP A 462 14.80 20.59 -19.22
N GLU A 463 15.22 19.49 -18.61
CA GLU A 463 16.16 19.51 -17.48
C GLU A 463 17.51 20.12 -17.87
N ALA A 464 18.05 19.71 -19.02
CA ALA A 464 19.25 20.31 -19.60
C ALA A 464 19.05 21.82 -19.89
N LYS A 465 17.92 22.22 -20.48
CA LYS A 465 17.59 23.63 -20.73
C LYS A 465 17.42 24.44 -19.45
N ALA A 466 16.91 23.87 -18.37
CA ALA A 466 16.83 24.53 -17.08
C ALA A 466 18.23 24.75 -16.46
N ARG A 467 19.20 23.86 -16.72
CA ARG A 467 20.61 24.04 -16.29
C ARG A 467 21.33 25.16 -17.05
N GLU A 468 20.90 25.48 -18.26
CA GLU A 468 21.44 26.61 -19.03
C GLU A 468 21.09 28.00 -18.45
N ILE A 469 20.23 28.10 -17.42
CA ILE A 469 19.76 29.38 -16.84
C ILE A 469 20.90 30.33 -16.41
N MET A 470 22.09 29.80 -16.09
CA MET A 470 23.27 30.59 -15.71
C MET A 470 24.14 31.03 -16.90
N SER A 471 23.98 30.43 -18.08
CA SER A 471 24.77 30.69 -19.30
C SER A 471 23.97 31.34 -20.42
N ASP A 472 22.71 30.96 -20.59
CA ASP A 472 21.74 31.58 -21.50
C ASP A 472 20.34 31.59 -20.83
N PRO A 473 20.03 32.66 -20.07
CA PRO A 473 18.71 32.82 -19.47
C PRO A 473 17.58 32.94 -20.50
N GLY A 474 17.87 33.31 -21.75
CA GLY A 474 16.88 33.41 -22.82
C GLY A 474 16.44 32.02 -23.28
N SER A 475 17.40 31.21 -23.72
CA SER A 475 17.15 29.83 -24.16
C SER A 475 16.53 28.97 -23.06
N ALA A 476 16.96 29.14 -21.80
CA ALA A 476 16.37 28.46 -20.66
C ALA A 476 14.89 28.82 -20.47
N ASN A 477 14.53 30.11 -20.44
CA ASN A 477 13.14 30.56 -20.26
C ASN A 477 12.24 30.15 -21.43
N ASP A 478 12.72 30.24 -22.67
CA ASP A 478 11.94 29.84 -23.85
C ASP A 478 11.79 28.32 -23.97
N GLY A 479 12.82 27.55 -23.61
CA GLY A 479 12.73 26.09 -23.49
C GLY A 479 11.70 25.66 -22.44
N ILE A 480 11.70 26.30 -21.26
CA ILE A 480 10.73 26.04 -20.18
C ILE A 480 9.30 26.46 -20.60
N ARG A 481 9.13 27.59 -21.28
CA ARG A 481 7.81 28.00 -21.81
C ARG A 481 7.28 27.04 -22.87
N ALA A 482 8.13 26.58 -23.78
CA ALA A 482 7.79 25.55 -24.76
C ALA A 482 7.42 24.21 -24.09
N ALA A 483 8.15 23.82 -23.03
CA ALA A 483 7.85 22.64 -22.22
C ALA A 483 6.44 22.68 -21.62
N PHE A 484 6.13 23.71 -20.83
CA PHE A 484 4.81 23.88 -20.21
C PHE A 484 3.67 23.95 -21.24
N SER A 485 3.91 24.57 -22.40
CA SER A 485 2.93 24.61 -23.50
C SER A 485 2.67 23.22 -24.09
N ALA A 486 3.73 22.43 -24.34
CA ALA A 486 3.61 21.07 -24.85
C ALA A 486 2.92 20.13 -23.87
N ILE A 487 3.30 20.13 -22.58
CA ILE A 487 2.64 19.35 -21.53
C ILE A 487 1.16 19.71 -21.45
N SER A 488 0.84 21.00 -21.32
CA SER A 488 -0.55 21.47 -21.20
C SER A 488 -1.41 21.06 -22.40
N SER A 489 -0.86 21.11 -23.61
CA SER A 489 -1.54 20.67 -24.84
C SER A 489 -1.81 19.16 -24.84
N ASP A 490 -0.85 18.34 -24.42
CA ASP A 490 -1.04 16.90 -24.29
C ASP A 490 -2.02 16.52 -23.18
N LEU A 491 -1.95 17.16 -22.01
CA LEU A 491 -2.89 16.96 -20.91
C LEU A 491 -4.33 17.35 -21.31
N GLU A 492 -4.52 18.50 -21.96
CA GLU A 492 -5.81 18.98 -22.47
C GLU A 492 -6.37 18.15 -23.64
N ARG A 493 -5.51 17.38 -24.32
CA ARG A 493 -5.87 16.41 -25.37
C ARG A 493 -6.21 15.04 -24.79
N LEU A 494 -5.35 14.49 -23.93
CA LEU A 494 -5.48 13.15 -23.36
C LEU A 494 -6.59 13.07 -22.30
N SER A 495 -6.87 14.15 -21.56
CA SER A 495 -8.02 14.21 -20.64
C SER A 495 -9.40 14.14 -21.33
N LYS A 496 -9.44 14.16 -22.68
CA LYS A 496 -10.65 13.95 -23.48
C LYS A 496 -10.73 12.53 -24.09
N ASP A 497 -9.64 11.78 -24.08
CA ASP A 497 -9.55 10.43 -24.64
C ASP A 497 -8.70 9.52 -23.74
N SER A 498 -9.39 8.84 -22.82
CA SER A 498 -8.78 7.86 -21.92
C SER A 498 -8.27 6.60 -22.62
N SER A 499 -8.60 6.34 -23.89
CA SER A 499 -8.18 5.12 -24.59
C SER A 499 -6.67 5.05 -24.86
N THR A 500 -5.95 6.17 -24.74
CA THR A 500 -4.52 6.27 -25.04
C THR A 500 -3.61 6.49 -23.83
N ILE A 501 -4.16 6.74 -22.62
CA ILE A 501 -3.36 7.07 -21.42
C ILE A 501 -2.50 5.90 -20.91
N CYS A 502 -2.84 4.68 -21.32
CA CYS A 502 -2.17 3.42 -20.99
C CYS A 502 -1.41 2.81 -22.18
N LYS A 503 -1.25 3.53 -23.30
CA LYS A 503 -0.78 2.97 -24.59
C LYS A 503 0.61 2.32 -24.55
N PHE A 504 1.47 2.72 -23.63
CA PHE A 504 2.82 2.16 -23.44
C PHE A 504 2.93 1.26 -22.21
N LEU A 505 1.79 0.84 -21.64
CA LEU A 505 1.69 -0.27 -20.71
C LEU A 505 1.60 -1.61 -21.46
N GLY A 506 1.85 -2.70 -20.74
CA GLY A 506 1.89 -4.05 -21.29
C GLY A 506 2.04 -5.08 -20.18
N GLN A 507 1.86 -6.35 -20.53
CA GLN A 507 1.90 -7.47 -19.59
C GLN A 507 3.29 -7.56 -18.90
N PRO A 508 3.36 -8.00 -17.64
CA PRO A 508 4.63 -8.31 -16.99
C PRO A 508 5.28 -9.53 -17.65
N LEU A 509 6.60 -9.50 -17.84
CA LEU A 509 7.37 -10.61 -18.40
C LEU A 509 8.27 -11.16 -17.29
N TRP A 510 7.78 -12.20 -16.62
CA TRP A 510 8.39 -12.74 -15.41
C TRP A 510 9.57 -13.69 -15.69
N LEU A 511 10.62 -13.52 -14.89
CA LEU A 511 11.79 -14.40 -14.78
C LEU A 511 11.89 -14.89 -13.33
N GLU A 512 11.97 -16.20 -13.12
CA GLU A 512 12.28 -16.76 -11.79
C GLU A 512 13.79 -17.01 -11.68
N ASN A 513 14.52 -16.19 -10.91
CA ASN A 513 15.94 -16.39 -10.66
C ASN A 513 16.15 -17.25 -9.40
N ASP A 514 16.17 -18.57 -9.56
CA ASP A 514 16.43 -19.55 -8.49
C ASP A 514 17.93 -19.70 -8.13
N MET A 515 18.82 -19.07 -8.89
CA MET A 515 20.24 -18.96 -8.58
C MET A 515 20.55 -17.83 -7.58
N PHE A 516 19.69 -16.82 -7.46
CA PHE A 516 19.82 -15.77 -6.46
C PHE A 516 18.93 -16.04 -5.25
N LYS A 517 19.58 -16.42 -4.14
CA LYS A 517 18.96 -16.52 -2.82
C LYS A 517 19.31 -15.32 -1.98
N PHE A 518 18.45 -14.97 -1.03
CA PHE A 518 18.68 -13.91 -0.06
C PHE A 518 18.45 -14.41 1.36
N GLU A 519 19.29 -13.99 2.30
CA GLU A 519 19.04 -14.16 3.74
C GLU A 519 19.50 -12.91 4.48
N SER A 520 18.73 -12.47 5.48
CA SER A 520 19.06 -11.31 6.30
C SER A 520 18.99 -11.62 7.78
N LYS A 521 19.84 -10.93 8.56
CA LYS A 521 19.81 -10.93 10.03
C LYS A 521 18.53 -10.29 10.63
N MET A 522 17.59 -9.87 9.78
CA MET A 522 16.27 -9.37 10.15
C MET A 522 15.17 -10.44 10.02
N GLY A 523 15.50 -11.64 9.55
CA GLY A 523 14.54 -12.75 9.42
C GLY A 523 13.91 -12.90 8.03
N PHE A 524 14.20 -11.99 7.10
CA PHE A 524 13.76 -12.13 5.70
C PHE A 524 14.70 -13.07 4.95
N SER A 525 14.13 -14.05 4.26
CA SER A 525 14.81 -14.93 3.31
C SER A 525 14.02 -15.03 1.99
N LEU A 526 14.72 -15.38 0.90
CA LEU A 526 14.15 -15.70 -0.41
C LEU A 526 14.87 -16.91 -0.99
N GLU A 527 14.11 -17.89 -1.49
CA GLU A 527 14.66 -19.08 -2.14
C GLU A 527 14.85 -18.87 -3.66
N ARG A 528 14.16 -17.89 -4.24
CA ARG A 528 14.41 -17.32 -5.59
C ARG A 528 14.06 -15.83 -5.60
N LEU A 529 14.44 -15.12 -6.68
CA LEU A 529 13.95 -13.76 -6.95
C LEU A 529 13.09 -13.73 -8.23
N SER A 530 11.82 -13.34 -8.10
CA SER A 530 10.90 -13.17 -9.23
C SER A 530 11.02 -11.75 -9.82
N ILE A 531 11.53 -11.62 -11.04
CA ILE A 531 11.84 -10.35 -11.70
C ILE A 531 10.86 -10.10 -12.87
N ASN A 532 10.12 -8.99 -12.85
CA ASN A 532 9.38 -8.53 -14.01
C ASN A 532 10.34 -7.77 -14.94
N LEU A 533 10.78 -8.40 -16.02
CA LEU A 533 11.75 -7.86 -16.97
C LEU A 533 11.32 -6.49 -17.56
N ASN A 534 10.01 -6.25 -17.71
CA ASN A 534 9.48 -4.98 -18.20
C ASN A 534 9.53 -3.83 -17.17
N ALA A 535 9.61 -4.16 -15.87
CA ALA A 535 9.67 -3.20 -14.76
C ALA A 535 11.02 -3.19 -14.01
N ALA A 536 11.97 -4.05 -14.35
CA ALA A 536 13.19 -4.24 -13.57
C ALA A 536 14.08 -2.99 -13.50
N GLU A 537 14.75 -2.76 -12.36
CA GLU A 537 15.95 -1.91 -12.29
C GLU A 537 17.23 -2.74 -12.46
N GLU A 538 18.36 -2.12 -12.83
CA GLU A 538 19.56 -2.84 -13.24
C GLU A 538 20.13 -3.77 -12.16
N TYR A 539 19.99 -3.41 -10.88
CA TYR A 539 20.45 -4.26 -9.77
C TYR A 539 19.70 -5.60 -9.68
N GLU A 540 18.45 -5.66 -10.14
CA GLU A 540 17.67 -6.90 -10.19
C GLU A 540 18.20 -7.79 -11.32
N LEU A 541 18.45 -7.22 -12.49
CA LEU A 541 19.04 -7.94 -13.62
C LEU A 541 20.46 -8.41 -13.30
N MET A 542 21.25 -7.65 -12.53
CA MET A 542 22.60 -8.02 -12.10
C MET A 542 22.63 -9.17 -11.07
N THR A 543 21.48 -9.64 -10.57
CA THR A 543 21.40 -10.91 -9.81
C THR A 543 21.52 -12.14 -10.71
N ILE A 544 21.38 -11.97 -12.03
CA ILE A 544 21.42 -13.04 -13.02
C ILE A 544 22.90 -13.25 -13.45
N PRO A 545 23.49 -14.45 -13.28
CA PRO A 545 24.86 -14.71 -13.68
C PRO A 545 25.14 -14.33 -15.15
N GLY A 546 26.23 -13.60 -15.39
CA GLY A 546 26.62 -13.10 -16.71
C GLY A 546 26.01 -11.75 -17.12
N ILE A 547 25.09 -11.17 -16.34
CA ILE A 547 24.61 -9.79 -16.58
C ILE A 547 25.48 -8.78 -15.83
N SER A 548 26.32 -8.06 -16.58
CA SER A 548 27.02 -6.86 -16.08
C SER A 548 26.07 -5.65 -15.99
N PHE A 549 26.49 -4.59 -15.29
CA PHE A 549 25.75 -3.32 -15.29
C PHE A 549 25.52 -2.78 -16.71
N GLU A 550 26.50 -2.89 -17.61
CA GLU A 550 26.32 -2.48 -19.01
C GLU A 550 25.22 -3.29 -19.71
N THR A 551 25.21 -4.61 -19.56
CA THR A 551 24.15 -5.47 -20.14
C THR A 551 22.78 -5.15 -19.54
N ALA A 552 22.69 -4.98 -18.23
CA ALA A 552 21.45 -4.58 -17.55
C ALA A 552 20.96 -3.21 -18.04
N ALA A 553 21.83 -2.21 -18.10
CA ALA A 553 21.51 -0.87 -18.59
C ALA A 553 21.13 -0.88 -20.08
N ARG A 554 21.74 -1.73 -20.92
CA ARG A 554 21.32 -1.89 -22.32
C ARG A 554 19.89 -2.44 -22.43
N ILE A 555 19.52 -3.39 -21.57
CA ILE A 555 18.15 -3.95 -21.49
C ILE A 555 17.15 -2.87 -21.00
N THR A 556 17.39 -2.23 -19.85
CA THR A 556 16.45 -1.22 -19.30
C THR A 556 16.29 0.00 -20.22
N ASN A 557 17.38 0.47 -20.85
CA ASN A 557 17.32 1.57 -21.83
C ASN A 557 16.57 1.15 -23.11
N PHE A 558 16.68 -0.11 -23.56
CA PHE A 558 15.94 -0.61 -24.71
C PHE A 558 14.44 -0.64 -24.45
N ILE A 559 14.01 -1.23 -23.33
CA ILE A 559 12.59 -1.30 -22.93
C ILE A 559 12.02 0.11 -22.76
N ARG A 560 12.75 1.03 -22.13
CA ARG A 560 12.30 2.41 -21.96
C ARG A 560 12.10 3.16 -23.29
N LYS A 561 12.92 2.90 -24.31
CA LYS A 561 12.82 3.58 -25.62
C LYS A 561 11.83 2.95 -26.60
N ASN A 562 11.57 1.64 -26.48
CA ASN A 562 10.74 0.90 -27.45
C ASN A 562 9.38 0.47 -26.87
N GLY A 563 9.19 0.59 -25.55
CA GLY A 563 8.03 0.08 -24.83
C GLY A 563 8.27 -1.32 -24.25
N PRO A 564 7.28 -1.88 -23.54
CA PRO A 564 7.38 -3.20 -22.92
C PRO A 564 7.58 -4.30 -23.96
N LEU A 565 8.43 -5.26 -23.61
CA LEU A 565 8.60 -6.52 -24.33
C LEU A 565 7.30 -7.32 -24.25
N LYS A 566 6.95 -8.01 -25.34
CA LYS A 566 5.85 -8.96 -25.39
C LYS A 566 6.33 -10.39 -25.13
N LYS A 567 7.59 -10.67 -25.44
CA LYS A 567 8.26 -11.97 -25.26
C LYS A 567 9.78 -11.79 -25.18
N LEU A 568 10.48 -12.84 -24.75
CA LEU A 568 11.95 -12.81 -24.61
C LEU A 568 12.68 -12.57 -25.95
N ASP A 569 12.14 -13.06 -27.07
CA ASP A 569 12.73 -12.86 -28.42
C ASP A 569 12.91 -11.38 -28.78
N ASP A 570 12.12 -10.48 -28.17
CA ASP A 570 12.20 -9.04 -28.44
C ASP A 570 13.55 -8.45 -27.99
N LEU A 571 14.34 -9.16 -27.16
CA LEU A 571 15.71 -8.82 -26.79
C LEU A 571 16.79 -9.26 -27.79
N GLN A 572 16.47 -10.06 -28.83
CA GLN A 572 17.48 -10.59 -29.77
C GLN A 572 18.27 -9.47 -30.50
N ILE A 573 17.64 -8.29 -30.69
CA ILE A 573 18.26 -7.07 -31.24
C ILE A 573 19.41 -6.51 -30.38
N LEU A 574 19.51 -6.91 -29.11
CA LEU A 574 20.62 -6.53 -28.24
C LEU A 574 21.85 -7.44 -28.39
N HIS A 575 21.79 -8.48 -29.23
CA HIS A 575 22.89 -9.41 -29.47
C HIS A 575 23.50 -9.94 -28.15
N LEU A 576 22.62 -10.40 -27.25
CA LEU A 576 23.02 -11.15 -26.05
C LEU A 576 23.67 -12.48 -26.48
N SER A 577 24.57 -13.03 -25.65
CA SER A 577 25.18 -14.33 -25.93
C SER A 577 24.15 -15.45 -25.82
N ASP A 578 24.29 -16.50 -26.65
CA ASP A 578 23.39 -17.67 -26.65
C ASP A 578 23.27 -18.29 -25.25
N ALA A 579 24.36 -18.32 -24.48
CA ALA A 579 24.36 -18.81 -23.10
C ALA A 579 23.42 -17.98 -22.20
N LEU A 580 23.51 -16.65 -22.25
CA LEU A 580 22.64 -15.76 -21.48
C LEU A 580 21.18 -15.84 -21.98
N TYR A 581 20.97 -15.93 -23.28
CA TYR A 581 19.61 -16.05 -23.85
C TYR A 581 18.91 -17.33 -23.40
N ASN A 582 19.61 -18.47 -23.48
CA ASN A 582 19.10 -19.76 -22.98
C ASN A 582 18.85 -19.75 -21.47
N GLN A 583 19.66 -19.04 -20.70
CA GLN A 583 19.46 -18.89 -19.25
C GLN A 583 18.19 -18.07 -18.92
N LEU A 584 17.93 -16.98 -19.65
CA LEU A 584 16.71 -16.19 -19.50
C LEU A 584 15.46 -16.99 -19.94
N ASP A 585 15.56 -17.77 -21.01
CA ASP A 585 14.49 -18.67 -21.48
C ASP A 585 14.17 -19.77 -20.45
N GLN A 586 15.18 -20.30 -19.74
CA GLN A 586 14.96 -21.21 -18.61
C GLN A 586 14.22 -20.55 -17.46
N MET A 587 14.51 -19.28 -17.12
CA MET A 587 13.79 -18.52 -16.09
C MET A 587 12.32 -18.26 -16.46
N VAL A 588 12.02 -17.97 -17.73
CA VAL A 588 10.63 -17.87 -18.25
C VAL A 588 9.91 -19.23 -18.16
N LYS A 589 10.60 -20.33 -18.49
CA LYS A 589 10.06 -21.69 -18.39
C LYS A 589 9.82 -22.12 -16.94
N LEU A 590 10.64 -21.65 -15.99
CA LEU A 590 10.42 -21.86 -14.56
C LEU A 590 9.19 -21.10 -14.08
N HIS A 591 8.98 -19.84 -14.49
CA HIS A 591 7.74 -19.10 -14.22
C HIS A 591 6.51 -19.86 -14.72
N ALA A 592 6.51 -20.27 -15.99
CA ALA A 592 5.42 -21.03 -16.62
C ALA A 592 5.20 -22.45 -16.04
N LYS A 593 6.11 -22.92 -15.17
CA LYS A 593 5.97 -24.14 -14.37
C LYS A 593 5.39 -23.85 -12.98
N LEU A 594 5.89 -22.83 -12.28
CA LEU A 594 5.43 -22.48 -10.91
C LEU A 594 4.01 -21.89 -10.88
N LYS A 595 3.49 -21.48 -12.04
CA LYS A 595 2.11 -21.01 -12.25
C LYS A 595 1.07 -22.15 -12.37
N LYS A 596 1.48 -23.41 -12.29
CA LYS A 596 0.64 -24.61 -12.50
C LYS A 596 0.67 -25.56 -11.30
#